data_AF-A0A914LM54-F1
#
_entry.id   AF-A0A914LM54-F1
#
_cell.length_a   1.000
_cell.length_b   1.000
_cell.length_c   1.000
_cell.angle_alpha   90.00
_cell.angle_beta   90.00
_cell.angle_gamma   90.00
#
_symmetry.space_group_name_H-M   'P 1'
#
loop_
_entity.id
_entity.type
_entity.pdbx_description
1 polymer ?
#
loop_
_entity_poly.entity_id
_entity_poly.type
_entity_poly.pdbx_seq_one_letter_code
_entity_poly.pdbx_strand_id
1 'polypeptide(L)'
;MPVERRFFYEITGERARELLFLYGSNGEFIVRPSESSASDYTLSIHRGTRVTHVKIVHNPLSKTLRLPSGHDFHSVEAVVQFLESNPKVLTEADGLSIELTRPAQLPIAETVVNVGSDRFFHIATSGHEAEALLKDEPCGTYLVRESCSNEGEFALSVRSNTDKVVHVRISHKNGRFCIVPKDNFRTLAGLVENYIRLPMVQNGGSAVKLKTPLPSTRFTAATIDDRIDCLLKQSKKHGAKDEFAEEFENLHRHEEDSQLFISCKEGRKAENVRKNRYRNVVPFDHTRIRLQRSPSLNNGCVGGGGKLLVNNDYINANYVEIPLDSKRYPEFADFKRRYISTQGCLEETVSDFWQMVWQENSLLIVMVTKEVERGRVKCYRYWPDLDEEFTYGNLIVKTIEGLTQPGINRYFWFWVSTGFGLDFRYWFFGSG
;
A
#
# COMPACT_ATOMS: atom_id res chain seq x y z
N MET A 1 16.01 22.68 -25.71
CA MET A 1 16.58 23.40 -24.55
C MET A 1 17.25 22.36 -23.66
N PRO A 2 18.52 22.51 -23.26
CA PRO A 2 19.12 21.55 -22.33
C PRO A 2 18.37 21.66 -20.99
N VAL A 3 17.93 20.52 -20.46
CA VAL A 3 17.26 20.42 -19.16
C VAL A 3 18.23 20.97 -18.11
N GLU A 4 17.83 22.03 -17.41
CA GLU A 4 18.60 22.59 -16.29
C GLU A 4 18.88 21.47 -15.28
N ARG A 5 20.17 21.14 -15.08
CA ARG A 5 20.63 20.14 -14.09
C ARG A 5 20.42 20.73 -12.69
N ARG A 6 19.23 20.55 -12.13
CA ARG A 6 18.90 20.99 -10.77
C ARG A 6 19.25 19.91 -9.75
N PHE A 7 20.16 20.23 -8.83
CA PHE A 7 20.54 19.36 -7.72
C PHE A 7 20.47 20.06 -6.36
N PHE A 8 20.19 21.37 -6.33
CA PHE A 8 20.12 22.17 -5.10
C PHE A 8 18.69 22.37 -4.59
N TYR A 9 18.48 22.11 -3.30
CA TYR A 9 17.18 22.18 -2.60
C TYR A 9 17.34 22.81 -1.22
N GLU A 10 16.52 23.82 -0.91
CA GLU A 10 16.50 24.49 0.40
C GLU A 10 15.61 23.72 1.39
N ILE A 11 16.10 22.59 1.91
CA ILE A 11 15.35 21.70 2.81
C ILE A 11 16.22 21.18 3.97
N THR A 12 15.59 20.71 5.05
CA THR A 12 16.26 20.09 6.20
C THR A 12 16.80 18.70 5.88
N GLY A 13 17.66 18.15 6.75
CA GLY A 13 18.22 16.80 6.58
C GLY A 13 17.19 15.70 6.70
N GLU A 14 16.29 15.83 7.67
CA GLU A 14 15.15 14.93 7.81
C GLU A 14 14.27 14.94 6.56
N ARG A 15 13.98 16.13 6.02
CA ARG A 15 13.17 16.25 4.80
C ARG A 15 13.88 15.73 3.56
N ALA A 16 15.19 15.94 3.45
CA ALA A 16 16.01 15.37 2.39
C ALA A 16 15.99 13.84 2.43
N ARG A 17 16.04 13.25 3.63
CA ARG A 17 15.93 11.80 3.81
C ARG A 17 14.58 11.30 3.30
N GLU A 18 13.48 11.91 3.75
CA GLU A 18 12.13 11.55 3.30
C GLU A 18 11.99 11.64 1.78
N LEU A 19 12.34 12.79 1.18
CA LEU A 19 12.16 13.02 -0.24
C LEU A 19 13.04 12.11 -1.10
N LEU A 20 14.27 11.82 -0.68
CA LEU A 20 15.13 10.87 -1.39
C LEU A 20 14.60 9.43 -1.31
N PHE A 21 13.92 9.05 -0.23
CA PHE A 21 13.21 7.77 -0.19
C PHE A 21 11.93 7.76 -1.03
N LEU A 22 11.24 8.90 -1.13
CA LEU A 22 9.99 9.03 -1.88
C LEU A 22 10.20 9.08 -3.40
N TYR A 23 11.25 9.78 -3.86
CA TYR A 23 11.44 10.13 -5.27
C TYR A 23 12.83 9.77 -5.81
N GLY A 24 13.77 9.42 -4.93
CA GLY A 24 15.13 9.08 -5.32
C GLY A 24 15.34 7.57 -5.50
N SER A 25 16.41 7.22 -6.18
CA SER A 25 16.91 5.83 -6.31
C SER A 25 18.34 5.70 -5.80
N ASN A 26 18.83 4.46 -5.62
CA ASN A 26 20.20 4.24 -5.14
C ASN A 26 21.25 5.00 -5.98
N GLY A 27 22.13 5.74 -5.30
CA GLY A 27 23.15 6.60 -5.88
C GLY A 27 22.67 8.01 -6.24
N GLU A 28 21.36 8.27 -6.22
CA GLU A 28 20.84 9.61 -6.51
C GLU A 28 21.00 10.54 -5.32
N PHE A 29 21.19 11.82 -5.60
CA PHE A 29 21.61 12.79 -4.59
C PHE A 29 20.97 14.17 -4.77
N ILE A 30 21.02 14.95 -3.69
CA ILE A 30 20.73 16.38 -3.68
C ILE A 30 21.73 17.13 -2.80
N VAL A 31 21.89 18.43 -3.05
CA VAL A 31 22.63 19.36 -2.18
C VAL A 31 21.64 20.29 -1.49
N ARG A 32 21.87 20.55 -0.21
CA ARG A 32 21.06 21.44 0.63
C ARG A 32 21.95 22.31 1.53
N PRO A 33 21.43 23.41 2.10
CA PRO A 33 22.10 24.12 3.19
C PRO A 33 22.38 23.20 4.39
N SER A 34 23.48 23.43 5.11
CA SER A 34 23.75 22.72 6.35
C SER A 34 22.96 23.32 7.51
N GLU A 35 22.33 22.46 8.32
CA GLU A 35 21.63 22.89 9.54
C GLU A 35 22.59 23.25 10.66
N SER A 36 23.79 22.69 10.63
CA SER A 36 24.82 22.93 11.65
C SER A 36 25.58 24.24 11.47
N SER A 37 25.57 24.82 10.26
CA SER A 37 26.33 26.02 9.92
C SER A 37 25.73 26.69 8.69
N ALA A 38 25.34 27.95 8.84
CA ALA A 38 24.65 28.71 7.79
C ALA A 38 25.49 28.94 6.52
N SER A 39 26.82 28.85 6.61
CA SER A 39 27.74 29.00 5.47
C SER A 39 28.06 27.67 4.77
N ASP A 40 27.72 26.53 5.38
CA ASP A 40 28.10 25.21 4.88
C ASP A 40 26.96 24.59 4.07
N TYR A 41 27.31 23.59 3.26
CA TYR A 41 26.35 22.77 2.51
C TYR A 41 26.39 21.33 2.97
N THR A 42 25.36 20.56 2.62
CA THR A 42 25.28 19.12 2.87
C THR A 42 24.79 18.40 1.63
N LEU A 43 25.56 17.41 1.19
CA LEU A 43 25.21 16.50 0.11
C LEU A 43 24.47 15.29 0.73
N SER A 44 23.23 15.06 0.33
CA SER A 44 22.39 13.95 0.81
C SER A 44 22.21 12.94 -0.31
N ILE A 45 22.48 11.66 -0.04
CA ILE A 45 22.64 10.62 -1.08
C ILE A 45 21.83 9.39 -0.68
N HIS A 46 20.99 8.88 -1.57
CA HIS A 46 20.22 7.67 -1.35
C HIS A 46 21.08 6.42 -1.54
N ARG A 47 21.11 5.53 -0.55
CA ARG A 47 21.95 4.31 -0.53
C ARG A 47 21.14 3.02 -0.64
N GLY A 48 19.90 3.12 -1.13
CA GLY A 48 18.96 2.00 -1.22
C GLY A 48 18.16 1.81 0.07
N THR A 49 18.83 1.61 1.21
CA THR A 49 18.17 1.37 2.51
C THR A 49 18.28 2.53 3.50
N ARG A 50 19.11 3.54 3.18
CA ARG A 50 19.37 4.70 4.04
C ARG A 50 19.71 5.91 3.18
N VAL A 51 19.76 7.07 3.81
CA VAL A 51 20.29 8.30 3.21
C VAL A 51 21.53 8.73 3.99
N THR A 52 22.62 8.93 3.27
CA THR A 52 23.91 9.37 3.84
C THR A 52 24.07 10.87 3.61
N HIS A 53 24.53 11.59 4.64
CA HIS A 53 24.75 13.04 4.58
C HIS A 53 26.24 13.35 4.68
N VAL A 54 26.78 14.03 3.67
CA VAL A 54 28.19 14.42 3.58
C VAL A 54 28.29 15.93 3.67
N LYS A 55 29.01 16.43 4.67
CA LYS A 55 29.16 17.87 4.91
C LYS A 55 30.17 18.48 3.94
N ILE A 56 29.83 19.61 3.35
CA ILE A 56 30.70 20.43 2.49
C ILE A 56 30.95 21.73 3.26
N VAL A 57 32.17 21.91 3.75
CA VAL A 57 32.51 23.01 4.67
C VAL A 57 32.98 24.22 3.87
N HIS A 58 32.42 25.39 4.15
CA HIS A 58 32.89 26.63 3.54
C HIS A 58 34.07 27.22 4.32
N ASN A 59 35.19 27.47 3.63
CA ASN A 59 36.33 28.15 4.20
C ASN A 59 36.29 29.65 3.80
N PRO A 60 35.97 30.55 4.74
CA PRO A 60 35.80 31.97 4.44
C PRO A 60 37.11 32.67 4.05
N LEU A 61 38.28 32.17 4.47
CA LEU A 61 39.58 32.78 4.16
C LEU A 61 40.01 32.53 2.72
N SER A 62 39.90 31.28 2.27
CA SER A 62 40.22 30.89 0.89
C SER A 62 39.05 31.04 -0.08
N LYS A 63 37.84 31.31 0.44
CA LYS A 63 36.57 31.33 -0.32
C LYS A 63 36.34 30.01 -1.08
N THR A 64 36.77 28.90 -0.52
CA THR A 64 36.63 27.56 -1.11
C THR A 64 35.69 26.68 -0.29
N LEU A 65 35.15 25.65 -0.93
CA LEU A 65 34.35 24.59 -0.34
C LEU A 65 35.22 23.34 -0.19
N ARG A 66 35.30 22.80 1.03
CA ARG A 66 36.12 21.63 1.35
C ARG A 66 35.26 20.40 1.54
N LEU A 67 35.60 19.32 0.82
CA LEU A 67 35.04 18.00 1.04
C LEU A 67 35.77 17.25 2.17
N PRO A 68 35.12 16.29 2.84
CA PRO A 68 35.76 15.45 3.85
C PRO A 68 36.94 14.62 3.32
N SER A 69 36.95 14.33 2.01
CA SER A 69 38.08 13.71 1.32
C SER A 69 39.34 14.58 1.23
N GLY A 70 39.27 15.85 1.65
CA GLY A 70 40.41 16.78 1.71
C GLY A 70 40.59 17.65 0.47
N HIS A 71 39.72 17.52 -0.54
CA HIS A 71 39.75 18.34 -1.75
C HIS A 71 38.98 19.67 -1.55
N ASP A 72 39.51 20.74 -2.13
CA ASP A 72 38.95 22.10 -2.08
C ASP A 72 38.41 22.52 -3.47
N PHE A 73 37.28 23.21 -3.49
CA PHE A 73 36.55 23.61 -4.71
C PHE A 73 36.06 25.05 -4.64
N HIS A 74 35.85 25.67 -5.80
CA HIS A 74 35.35 27.04 -5.92
C HIS A 74 33.81 27.15 -5.93
N SER A 75 33.09 26.06 -6.20
CA SER A 75 31.62 26.05 -6.24
C SER A 75 31.05 24.66 -5.93
N VAL A 76 29.75 24.60 -5.63
CA VAL A 76 29.03 23.34 -5.38
C VAL A 76 28.92 22.52 -6.67
N GLU A 77 28.76 23.18 -7.81
CA GLU A 77 28.74 22.55 -9.13
C GLU A 77 30.05 21.77 -9.37
N ALA A 78 31.19 22.37 -9.03
CA ALA A 78 32.50 21.75 -9.18
C ALA A 78 32.69 20.55 -8.24
N VAL A 79 32.15 20.62 -7.02
CA VAL A 79 32.10 19.49 -6.09
C VAL A 79 31.32 18.32 -6.72
N VAL A 80 30.11 18.58 -7.21
CA VAL A 80 29.25 17.55 -7.80
C VAL A 80 29.90 16.92 -9.02
N GLN A 81 30.42 17.74 -9.94
CA GLN A 81 31.08 17.24 -11.16
C GLN A 81 32.30 16.38 -10.85
N PHE A 82 33.08 16.76 -9.85
CA PHE A 82 34.23 15.97 -9.39
C PHE A 82 33.80 14.62 -8.81
N LEU A 83 32.75 14.58 -7.99
CA LEU A 83 32.23 13.35 -7.40
C LEU A 83 31.59 12.42 -8.43
N GLU A 84 30.91 12.96 -9.45
CA GLU A 84 30.39 12.18 -10.58
C GLU A 84 31.51 11.54 -11.41
N SER A 85 32.64 12.25 -11.57
CA SER A 85 33.76 11.78 -12.40
C SER A 85 34.72 10.85 -11.67
N ASN A 86 34.70 10.84 -10.34
CA ASN A 86 35.63 10.08 -9.49
C ASN A 86 34.84 9.20 -8.51
N PRO A 87 34.25 8.09 -8.99
CA PRO A 87 33.59 7.14 -8.11
C PRO A 87 34.61 6.60 -7.09
N LYS A 88 34.19 6.45 -5.83
CA LYS A 88 34.99 5.97 -4.67
C LYS A 88 35.84 7.00 -3.91
N VAL A 89 35.79 8.29 -4.24
CA VAL A 89 36.48 9.32 -3.45
C VAL A 89 35.88 9.50 -2.05
N LEU A 90 34.57 9.28 -1.92
CA LEU A 90 33.88 9.33 -0.65
C LEU A 90 33.71 7.91 -0.10
N THR A 91 34.09 7.71 1.15
CA THR A 91 33.95 6.44 1.86
C THR A 91 33.22 6.66 3.19
N GLU A 92 32.36 5.72 3.55
CA GLU A 92 31.75 5.69 4.88
C GLU A 92 32.73 5.13 5.93
N ALA A 93 32.39 5.26 7.21
CA ALA A 93 33.20 4.78 8.33
C ALA A 93 33.41 3.26 8.32
N ASP A 94 32.52 2.52 7.65
CA ASP A 94 32.61 1.06 7.43
C ASP A 94 33.46 0.68 6.20
N GLY A 95 34.01 1.66 5.48
CA GLY A 95 34.87 1.47 4.31
C GLY A 95 34.12 1.30 2.98
N LEU A 96 32.79 1.36 2.96
CA LEU A 96 32.02 1.28 1.72
C LEU A 96 32.11 2.59 0.92
N SER A 97 32.34 2.48 -0.39
CA SER A 97 32.40 3.64 -1.28
C SER A 97 31.02 4.23 -1.55
N ILE A 98 30.94 5.56 -1.49
CA ILE A 98 29.76 6.33 -1.86
C ILE A 98 29.89 6.72 -3.33
N GLU A 99 28.91 6.31 -4.14
CA GLU A 99 28.86 6.57 -5.58
C GLU A 99 27.64 7.45 -5.88
N LEU A 100 27.88 8.52 -6.64
CA LEU A 100 26.83 9.40 -7.15
C LEU A 100 26.48 8.96 -8.56
N THR A 101 25.20 8.73 -8.85
CA THR A 101 24.74 8.34 -10.19
C THR A 101 24.21 9.54 -10.97
N ARG A 102 23.23 10.24 -10.41
CA ARG A 102 22.64 11.46 -10.98
C ARG A 102 21.92 12.29 -9.91
N PRO A 103 21.67 13.59 -10.16
CA PRO A 103 20.77 14.38 -9.32
C PRO A 103 19.38 13.75 -9.20
N ALA A 104 18.87 13.64 -7.97
CA ALA A 104 17.48 13.24 -7.74
C ALA A 104 16.54 14.37 -8.15
N GLN A 105 15.52 14.02 -8.94
CA GLN A 105 14.50 14.96 -9.37
C GLN A 105 13.40 15.03 -8.30
N LEU A 106 13.63 15.81 -7.25
CA LEU A 106 12.63 16.02 -6.22
C LEU A 106 11.60 17.05 -6.69
N PRO A 107 10.31 16.90 -6.33
CA PRO A 107 9.30 17.90 -6.61
C PRO A 107 9.75 19.25 -6.08
N ILE A 108 9.82 20.24 -6.97
CA ILE A 108 10.21 21.62 -6.64
C ILE A 108 8.99 22.30 -6.06
N ALA A 109 8.75 22.02 -4.79
CA ALA A 109 7.86 22.82 -4.00
C ALA A 109 8.21 22.55 -2.55
N GLU A 110 8.33 23.62 -1.78
CA GLU A 110 7.64 23.61 -0.50
C GLU A 110 6.21 23.10 -0.73
N THR A 111 5.96 21.79 -0.69
CA THR A 111 4.59 21.30 -0.63
C THR A 111 4.15 21.46 0.80
N VAL A 112 3.63 22.65 1.05
CA VAL A 112 2.76 23.05 2.15
C VAL A 112 1.40 22.31 2.06
N VAL A 113 1.49 21.01 1.78
CA VAL A 113 0.41 20.07 1.57
C VAL A 113 0.71 18.92 2.50
N ASN A 114 0.06 18.91 3.66
CA ASN A 114 0.21 17.79 4.57
C ASN A 114 -0.71 16.70 4.03
N VAL A 115 -0.16 15.84 3.18
CA VAL A 115 -0.87 14.72 2.53
C VAL A 115 -1.55 13.79 3.55
N GLY A 116 -1.02 13.71 4.78
CA GLY A 116 -1.62 12.99 5.89
C GLY A 116 -2.90 13.63 6.40
N SER A 117 -2.92 14.97 6.55
CA SER A 117 -4.03 15.72 7.16
C SER A 117 -4.99 16.42 6.19
N ASP A 118 -4.52 16.83 5.01
CA ASP A 118 -5.29 17.52 3.99
C ASP A 118 -6.06 16.50 3.14
N ARG A 119 -7.11 15.90 3.72
CA ARG A 119 -7.90 14.83 3.08
C ARG A 119 -8.52 15.22 1.74
N PHE A 120 -8.65 16.51 1.42
CA PHE A 120 -9.12 16.97 0.10
C PHE A 120 -8.07 16.83 -1.01
N PHE A 121 -6.81 16.53 -0.67
CA PHE A 121 -5.71 16.38 -1.61
C PHE A 121 -5.56 14.93 -2.07
N HIS A 122 -5.53 14.71 -3.38
CA HIS A 122 -5.44 13.40 -4.02
C HIS A 122 -4.13 13.28 -4.80
N ILE A 123 -3.25 12.38 -4.35
CA ILE A 123 -1.94 12.13 -4.96
C ILE A 123 -2.09 11.31 -6.24
N ALA A 124 -1.28 11.62 -7.25
CA ALA A 124 -1.19 10.85 -8.49
C ALA A 124 -2.58 10.57 -9.10
N THR A 125 -3.44 11.59 -9.08
CA THR A 125 -4.80 11.53 -9.65
C THR A 125 -4.82 12.40 -10.89
N SER A 126 -5.22 11.80 -12.01
CA SER A 126 -5.41 12.50 -13.28
C SER A 126 -6.71 13.30 -13.33
N GLY A 127 -6.87 14.16 -14.34
CA GLY A 127 -8.13 14.86 -14.59
C GLY A 127 -9.30 13.91 -14.81
N HIS A 128 -9.09 12.88 -15.63
CA HIS A 128 -10.10 11.87 -15.93
C HIS A 128 -10.51 11.04 -14.70
N GLU A 129 -9.54 10.64 -13.86
CA GLU A 129 -9.86 9.96 -12.60
C GLU A 129 -10.63 10.87 -11.64
N ALA A 130 -10.27 12.16 -11.56
CA ALA A 130 -11.02 13.12 -10.77
C ALA A 130 -12.45 13.31 -11.29
N GLU A 131 -12.66 13.27 -12.61
CA GLU A 131 -14.00 13.27 -13.21
C GLU A 131 -14.82 12.05 -12.79
N ALA A 132 -14.21 10.86 -12.83
CA ALA A 132 -14.86 9.61 -12.40
C ALA A 132 -15.23 9.64 -10.90
N LEU A 133 -14.31 10.12 -10.05
CA LEU A 133 -14.52 10.22 -8.60
C LEU A 133 -15.63 11.22 -8.23
N LEU A 134 -15.78 12.31 -8.99
CA LEU A 134 -16.77 13.36 -8.70
C LEU A 134 -18.10 13.15 -9.42
N LYS A 135 -18.23 12.12 -10.26
CA LYS A 135 -19.39 11.92 -11.13
C LYS A 135 -20.69 11.75 -10.34
N ASP A 136 -20.70 10.88 -9.34
CA ASP A 136 -21.90 10.58 -8.57
C ASP A 136 -22.00 11.39 -7.27
N GLU A 137 -21.09 12.36 -7.11
CA GLU A 137 -21.03 13.23 -5.94
C GLU A 137 -21.97 14.45 -6.04
N PRO A 138 -22.42 15.01 -4.90
CA PRO A 138 -23.23 16.22 -4.88
C PRO A 138 -22.57 17.44 -5.54
N CYS A 139 -23.39 18.33 -6.10
CA CYS A 139 -22.92 19.60 -6.67
C CYS A 139 -22.20 20.47 -5.63
N GLY A 140 -20.95 20.82 -5.90
CA GLY A 140 -20.04 21.54 -5.02
C GLY A 140 -19.04 20.66 -4.28
N THR A 141 -19.08 19.34 -4.49
CA THR A 141 -18.02 18.44 -4.04
C THR A 141 -16.73 18.72 -4.83
N TYR A 142 -15.58 18.75 -4.16
CA TYR A 142 -14.31 19.11 -4.77
C TYR A 142 -13.12 18.28 -4.27
N LEU A 143 -12.06 18.23 -5.07
CA LEU A 143 -10.76 17.68 -4.70
C LEU A 143 -9.63 18.51 -5.30
N VAL A 144 -8.46 18.48 -4.68
CA VAL A 144 -7.22 19.07 -5.21
C VAL A 144 -6.25 17.97 -5.60
N ARG A 145 -5.57 18.12 -6.73
CA ARG A 145 -4.62 17.15 -7.27
C ARG A 145 -3.43 17.86 -7.90
N GLU A 146 -2.34 17.14 -8.10
CA GLU A 146 -1.24 17.64 -8.94
C GLU A 146 -1.66 17.76 -10.41
N SER A 147 -1.04 18.69 -11.11
CA SER A 147 -1.26 18.88 -12.55
C SER A 147 -0.40 17.89 -13.33
N CYS A 148 -1.03 16.95 -14.04
CA CYS A 148 -0.31 16.05 -14.95
C CYS A 148 0.27 16.78 -16.17
N SER A 149 -0.19 17.99 -16.47
CA SER A 149 0.19 18.74 -17.67
C SER A 149 1.33 19.73 -17.41
N ASN A 150 1.49 20.20 -16.17
CA ASN A 150 2.54 21.17 -15.81
C ASN A 150 3.16 20.74 -14.47
N GLU A 151 4.44 20.41 -14.50
CA GLU A 151 5.17 20.03 -13.29
C GLU A 151 5.18 21.15 -12.26
N GLY A 152 4.98 20.81 -10.98
CA GLY A 152 4.95 21.75 -9.86
C GLY A 152 3.66 22.56 -9.73
N GLU A 153 2.67 22.37 -10.61
CA GLU A 153 1.35 22.99 -10.50
C GLU A 153 0.27 22.03 -10.01
N PHE A 154 -0.87 22.60 -9.65
CA PHE A 154 -1.99 21.86 -9.07
C PHE A 154 -3.28 22.17 -9.84
N ALA A 155 -4.30 21.35 -9.63
CA ALA A 155 -5.63 21.56 -10.16
C ALA A 155 -6.68 21.30 -9.08
N LEU A 156 -7.62 22.23 -8.95
CA LEU A 156 -8.83 22.09 -8.16
C LEU A 156 -9.96 21.59 -9.06
N SER A 157 -10.45 20.39 -8.80
CA SER A 157 -11.52 19.75 -9.57
C SER A 157 -12.82 19.83 -8.77
N VAL A 158 -13.90 20.33 -9.37
CA VAL A 158 -15.15 20.63 -8.67
C VAL A 158 -16.35 20.12 -9.47
N ARG A 159 -17.28 19.43 -8.80
CA ARG A 159 -18.58 19.06 -9.37
C ARG A 159 -19.46 20.29 -9.52
N SER A 160 -19.71 20.73 -10.75
CA SER A 160 -20.54 21.90 -11.04
C SER A 160 -22.04 21.58 -10.94
N ASN A 161 -22.86 22.64 -10.99
CA ASN A 161 -24.31 22.54 -11.14
C ASN A 161 -24.78 22.16 -12.56
N THR A 162 -23.87 22.13 -13.54
CA THR A 162 -24.16 21.75 -14.93
C THR A 162 -23.87 20.28 -15.20
N ASP A 163 -23.75 19.47 -14.14
CA ASP A 163 -23.44 18.05 -14.22
C ASP A 163 -22.09 17.74 -14.89
N LYS A 164 -21.17 18.72 -14.87
CA LYS A 164 -19.80 18.59 -15.38
C LYS A 164 -18.80 18.82 -14.26
N VAL A 165 -17.60 18.29 -14.43
CA VAL A 165 -16.49 18.62 -13.55
C VAL A 165 -15.71 19.79 -14.15
N VAL A 166 -15.43 20.77 -13.30
CA VAL A 166 -14.65 21.94 -13.64
C VAL A 166 -13.26 21.76 -13.06
N HIS A 167 -12.23 21.91 -13.89
CA HIS A 167 -10.84 21.94 -13.45
C HIS A 167 -10.32 23.37 -13.45
N VAL A 168 -9.93 23.86 -12.27
CA VAL A 168 -9.32 25.17 -12.07
C VAL A 168 -7.83 24.97 -11.82
N ARG A 169 -6.99 25.62 -12.64
CA ARG A 169 -5.53 25.58 -12.47
C ARG A 169 -5.12 26.38 -11.24
N ILE A 170 -4.29 25.78 -10.39
CA ILE A 170 -3.63 26.44 -9.27
C ILE A 170 -2.14 26.50 -9.62
N SER A 171 -1.64 27.72 -9.78
CA SER A 171 -0.21 27.97 -9.99
C SER A 171 0.52 28.00 -8.66
N HIS A 172 1.75 27.48 -8.65
CA HIS A 172 2.65 27.57 -7.52
C HIS A 172 3.94 28.28 -7.95
N LYS A 173 4.18 29.49 -7.44
CA LYS A 173 5.35 30.31 -7.80
C LYS A 173 5.89 30.97 -6.53
N ASN A 174 7.21 30.92 -6.34
CA ASN A 174 7.91 31.53 -5.19
C ASN A 174 7.33 31.12 -3.82
N GLY A 175 6.98 29.83 -3.64
CA GLY A 175 6.40 29.32 -2.39
C GLY A 175 4.96 29.78 -2.11
N ARG A 176 4.25 30.27 -3.15
CA ARG A 176 2.89 30.81 -3.03
C ARG A 176 1.94 30.19 -4.04
N PHE A 177 0.74 29.90 -3.57
CA PHE A 177 -0.35 29.34 -4.36
C PHE A 177 -1.30 30.43 -4.83
N CYS A 178 -1.67 30.38 -6.10
CA CYS A 178 -2.61 31.32 -6.72
C CYS A 178 -3.49 30.66 -7.79
N ILE A 179 -4.78 31.04 -7.82
CA ILE A 179 -5.70 30.76 -8.93
C ILE A 179 -5.76 32.00 -9.83
N VAL A 180 -5.83 33.19 -9.21
CA VAL A 180 -5.76 34.47 -9.92
C VAL A 180 -4.48 35.24 -9.54
N PRO A 181 -3.97 36.16 -10.40
CA PRO A 181 -2.69 36.84 -10.17
C PRO A 181 -2.58 37.62 -8.84
N LYS A 182 -3.70 38.01 -8.25
CA LYS A 182 -3.75 38.74 -6.96
C LYS A 182 -3.66 37.84 -5.73
N ASP A 183 -3.81 36.53 -5.89
CA ASP A 183 -3.74 35.59 -4.77
C ASP A 183 -2.29 35.44 -4.28
N ASN A 184 -2.13 35.21 -2.98
CA ASN A 184 -0.82 35.09 -2.33
C ASN A 184 -0.84 34.14 -1.14
N PHE A 185 -1.37 32.93 -1.32
CA PHE A 185 -1.55 31.96 -0.24
C PHE A 185 -0.26 31.18 0.03
N ARG A 186 0.05 30.93 1.30
CA ARG A 186 1.20 30.09 1.69
C ARG A 186 0.90 28.60 1.64
N THR A 187 -0.36 28.21 1.79
CA THR A 187 -0.79 26.80 1.90
C THR A 187 -1.94 26.52 0.92
N LEU A 188 -2.07 25.28 0.45
CA LEU A 188 -3.24 24.88 -0.35
C LEU A 188 -4.53 24.95 0.49
N ALA A 189 -4.48 24.53 1.75
CA ALA A 189 -5.61 24.61 2.67
C ALA A 189 -6.15 26.05 2.80
N GLY A 190 -5.25 27.04 2.97
CA GLY A 190 -5.63 28.44 3.08
C GLY A 190 -6.21 29.01 1.79
N LEU A 191 -5.70 28.58 0.63
CA LEU A 191 -6.29 28.92 -0.67
C LEU A 191 -7.70 28.34 -0.80
N VAL A 192 -7.88 27.06 -0.48
CA VAL A 192 -9.18 26.37 -0.55
C VAL A 192 -10.19 27.02 0.40
N GLU A 193 -9.81 27.29 1.65
CA GLU A 193 -10.67 27.98 2.63
C GLU A 193 -11.15 29.34 2.15
N ASN A 194 -10.27 30.11 1.49
CA ASN A 194 -10.64 31.38 0.89
C ASN A 194 -11.72 31.19 -0.18
N TYR A 195 -11.57 30.21 -1.07
CA TYR A 195 -12.51 29.97 -2.17
C TYR A 195 -13.78 29.21 -1.77
N ILE A 196 -13.82 28.58 -0.59
CA ILE A 196 -15.07 28.15 0.06
C ILE A 196 -15.90 29.37 0.44
N ARG A 197 -15.28 30.43 0.95
CA ARG A 197 -15.96 31.67 1.37
C ARG A 197 -16.27 32.59 0.19
N LEU A 198 -15.40 32.63 -0.81
CA LEU A 198 -15.49 33.52 -1.97
C LEU A 198 -15.54 32.68 -3.26
N PRO A 199 -16.74 32.30 -3.75
CA PRO A 199 -16.88 31.46 -4.94
C PRO A 199 -16.22 32.06 -6.18
N MET A 200 -15.63 31.19 -7.00
CA MET A 200 -15.05 31.59 -8.28
C MET A 200 -16.16 31.80 -9.32
N VAL A 201 -15.94 32.69 -10.28
CA VAL A 201 -16.88 32.94 -11.39
C VAL A 201 -16.18 32.66 -12.71
N GLN A 202 -16.78 31.81 -13.55
CA GLN A 202 -16.26 31.48 -14.88
C GLN A 202 -16.59 32.57 -15.92
N ASN A 203 -15.84 32.56 -17.02
CA ASN A 203 -16.15 33.32 -18.23
C ASN A 203 -17.51 32.85 -18.79
N GLY A 204 -18.58 33.57 -18.46
CA GLY A 204 -19.96 33.15 -18.68
C GLY A 204 -20.88 33.36 -17.46
N GLY A 205 -20.35 33.81 -16.32
CA GLY A 205 -21.14 34.22 -15.15
C GLY A 205 -21.56 33.08 -14.22
N SER A 206 -21.26 31.82 -14.55
CA SER A 206 -21.55 30.68 -13.67
C SER A 206 -20.57 30.62 -12.50
N ALA A 207 -21.10 30.51 -11.28
CA ALA A 207 -20.31 30.45 -10.05
C ALA A 207 -19.91 29.00 -9.70
N VAL A 208 -18.61 28.77 -9.51
CA VAL A 208 -18.04 27.52 -9.01
C VAL A 208 -17.94 27.63 -7.49
N LYS A 209 -18.81 26.90 -6.79
CA LYS A 209 -18.90 26.91 -5.33
C LYS A 209 -18.25 25.66 -4.75
N LEU A 210 -17.31 25.84 -3.83
CA LEU A 210 -16.75 24.74 -3.03
C LEU A 210 -17.63 24.54 -1.80
N LYS A 211 -18.18 23.33 -1.63
CA LYS A 211 -19.06 23.01 -0.50
C LYS A 211 -18.47 21.92 0.38
N THR A 212 -18.13 20.79 -0.22
CA THR A 212 -17.75 19.57 0.51
C THR A 212 -16.46 19.03 -0.09
N PRO A 213 -15.40 18.79 0.70
CA PRO A 213 -14.22 18.08 0.18
C PRO A 213 -14.56 16.61 -0.07
N LEU A 214 -14.05 16.04 -1.16
CA LEU A 214 -14.01 14.60 -1.36
C LEU A 214 -12.76 14.05 -0.64
N PRO A 215 -12.90 13.28 0.45
CA PRO A 215 -11.75 12.77 1.18
C PRO A 215 -10.97 11.73 0.35
N SER A 216 -9.65 11.82 0.38
CA SER A 216 -8.74 10.85 -0.22
C SER A 216 -8.33 9.81 0.80
N THR A 217 -8.46 8.53 0.47
CA THR A 217 -7.91 7.40 1.23
C THR A 217 -6.51 7.00 0.76
N ARG A 218 -5.97 7.68 -0.25
CA ARG A 218 -4.60 7.48 -0.74
C ARG A 218 -3.66 8.46 -0.05
N PHE A 219 -2.66 7.93 0.63
CA PHE A 219 -1.61 8.69 1.31
C PHE A 219 -0.28 7.90 1.24
N THR A 220 0.84 8.54 1.58
CA THR A 220 2.13 7.86 1.59
C THR A 220 2.35 7.15 2.93
N ALA A 221 2.99 5.98 2.92
CA ALA A 221 3.23 5.23 4.16
C ALA A 221 3.98 6.04 5.23
N ALA A 222 4.83 6.99 4.82
CA ALA A 222 5.55 7.88 5.73
C ALA A 222 4.62 8.84 6.52
N THR A 223 3.42 9.15 6.01
CA THR A 223 2.47 10.04 6.66
C THR A 223 1.34 9.27 7.37
N ILE A 224 1.55 7.99 7.68
CA ILE A 224 0.51 7.16 8.32
C ILE A 224 0.14 7.71 9.70
N ASP A 225 1.12 8.19 10.48
CA ASP A 225 0.87 8.73 11.83
C ASP A 225 0.02 10.01 11.74
N ASP A 226 0.37 10.92 10.82
CA ASP A 226 -0.43 12.13 10.55
C ASP A 226 -1.87 11.79 10.12
N ARG A 227 -2.03 10.72 9.33
CA ARG A 227 -3.35 10.24 8.89
C ARG A 227 -4.15 9.67 10.06
N ILE A 228 -3.52 8.85 10.90
CA ILE A 228 -4.16 8.31 12.12
C ILE A 228 -4.60 9.45 13.03
N ASP A 229 -3.72 10.41 13.29
CA ASP A 229 -4.03 11.60 14.09
C ASP A 229 -5.16 12.43 13.49
N CYS A 230 -5.23 12.53 12.16
CA CYS A 230 -6.34 13.16 11.47
C CYS A 230 -7.65 12.41 11.72
N LEU A 231 -7.65 11.10 11.53
CA LEU A 231 -8.87 10.30 11.59
C LEU A 231 -9.39 10.08 13.03
N LEU A 232 -8.51 10.14 14.03
CA LEU A 232 -8.86 10.11 15.46
C LEU A 232 -9.46 11.43 15.96
N LYS A 233 -9.37 12.54 15.21
CA LYS A 233 -9.98 13.81 15.63
C LYS A 233 -11.50 13.63 15.69
N GLN A 234 -12.04 13.77 16.90
CA GLN A 234 -13.48 13.76 17.09
C GLN A 234 -14.11 14.92 16.33
N SER A 235 -15.13 14.63 15.54
CA SER A 235 -15.96 15.65 14.91
C SER A 235 -16.57 16.54 16.00
N LYS A 236 -16.48 17.87 15.84
CA LYS A 236 -17.00 18.86 16.80
C LYS A 236 -18.53 18.82 16.96
N LYS A 237 -19.23 17.93 16.26
CA LYS A 237 -20.68 17.73 16.35
C LYS A 237 -21.00 16.69 17.42
N HIS A 238 -21.88 17.03 18.36
CA HIS A 238 -22.38 16.10 19.38
C HIS A 238 -23.00 14.85 18.70
N GLY A 239 -22.50 13.67 19.04
CA GLY A 239 -22.96 12.39 18.49
C GLY A 239 -22.39 12.02 17.10
N ALA A 240 -21.46 12.80 16.55
CA ALA A 240 -20.79 12.44 15.31
C ALA A 240 -19.74 11.35 15.56
N LYS A 241 -19.72 10.33 14.70
CA LYS A 241 -18.69 9.30 14.68
C LYS A 241 -17.33 9.93 14.35
N ASP A 242 -16.25 9.28 14.75
CA ASP A 242 -14.91 9.67 14.29
C ASP A 242 -14.78 9.46 12.78
N GLU A 243 -13.76 10.08 12.18
CA GLU A 243 -13.57 10.03 10.74
C GLU A 243 -13.17 8.62 10.27
N PHE A 244 -12.62 7.78 11.16
CA PHE A 244 -12.40 6.35 10.90
C PHE A 244 -13.70 5.61 10.58
N ALA A 245 -14.72 5.80 11.41
CA ALA A 245 -16.01 5.17 11.20
C ALA A 245 -16.68 5.67 9.91
N GLU A 246 -16.51 6.95 9.56
CA GLU A 246 -17.00 7.49 8.28
C GLU A 246 -16.31 6.83 7.08
N GLU A 247 -14.98 6.71 7.08
CA GLU A 247 -14.26 6.00 6.01
C GLU A 247 -14.68 4.53 5.92
N PHE A 248 -14.88 3.86 7.04
CA PHE A 248 -15.34 2.47 7.08
C PHE A 248 -16.77 2.29 6.54
N GLU A 249 -17.68 3.20 6.85
CA GLU A 249 -19.04 3.19 6.29
C GLU A 249 -19.06 3.44 4.78
N ASN A 250 -18.17 4.31 4.29
CA ASN A 250 -18.04 4.55 2.85
C ASN A 250 -17.60 3.28 2.08
N LEU A 251 -16.84 2.38 2.70
CA LEU A 251 -16.51 1.08 2.09
C LEU A 251 -17.76 0.21 1.87
N HIS A 252 -18.69 0.20 2.83
CA HIS A 252 -19.93 -0.61 2.73
C HIS A 252 -20.82 -0.14 1.59
N ARG A 253 -20.88 1.17 1.34
CA ARG A 253 -21.69 1.74 0.26
C ARG A 253 -21.27 1.23 -1.12
N HIS A 254 -19.96 1.04 -1.34
CA HIS A 254 -19.42 0.48 -2.58
C HIS A 254 -19.56 -1.05 -2.66
N GLU A 255 -19.73 -1.72 -1.53
CA GLU A 255 -19.98 -3.17 -1.48
C GLU A 255 -21.37 -3.49 -2.04
N GLU A 256 -22.40 -2.71 -1.70
CA GLU A 256 -23.78 -2.90 -2.17
C GLU A 256 -23.89 -2.85 -3.71
N ASP A 257 -23.18 -1.92 -4.35
CA ASP A 257 -23.12 -1.80 -5.82
C ASP A 257 -22.40 -2.98 -6.47
N SER A 258 -21.41 -3.56 -5.76
CA SER A 258 -20.60 -4.69 -6.23
C SER A 258 -21.31 -6.04 -6.05
N GLN A 259 -22.14 -6.18 -5.02
CA GLN A 259 -22.87 -7.42 -4.71
C GLN A 259 -23.84 -7.85 -5.82
N LEU A 260 -24.28 -6.91 -6.67
CA LEU A 260 -25.15 -7.20 -7.83
C LEU A 260 -24.51 -8.15 -8.85
N PHE A 261 -23.18 -8.28 -8.87
CA PHE A 261 -22.44 -9.06 -9.87
C PHE A 261 -21.72 -10.30 -9.31
N ILE A 262 -21.93 -10.64 -8.04
CA ILE A 262 -21.16 -11.68 -7.36
C ILE A 262 -22.03 -12.92 -7.06
N SER A 263 -21.65 -14.06 -7.63
CA SER A 263 -22.34 -15.35 -7.42
C SER A 263 -21.72 -16.15 -6.26
N CYS A 264 -22.55 -16.76 -5.40
CA CYS A 264 -22.15 -17.66 -4.31
C CYS A 264 -22.98 -18.96 -4.29
N LYS A 265 -23.42 -19.43 -5.47
CA LYS A 265 -24.38 -20.53 -5.60
C LYS A 265 -23.79 -21.85 -5.12
N GLU A 266 -22.50 -22.09 -5.37
CA GLU A 266 -21.84 -23.36 -5.05
C GLU A 266 -21.81 -23.63 -3.54
N GLY A 267 -21.50 -22.61 -2.74
CA GLY A 267 -21.53 -22.72 -1.28
C GLY A 267 -22.93 -22.88 -0.67
N ARG A 268 -23.98 -22.53 -1.41
CA ARG A 268 -25.38 -22.65 -0.99
C ARG A 268 -26.05 -23.97 -1.40
N LYS A 269 -25.36 -24.82 -2.17
CA LYS A 269 -25.86 -26.16 -2.53
C LYS A 269 -26.06 -27.01 -1.27
N ALA A 270 -27.13 -27.81 -1.24
CA ALA A 270 -27.52 -28.62 -0.09
C ALA A 270 -26.38 -29.53 0.42
N GLU A 271 -25.58 -30.11 -0.49
CA GLU A 271 -24.42 -30.94 -0.15
C GLU A 271 -23.24 -30.18 0.51
N ASN A 272 -23.17 -28.86 0.33
CA ASN A 272 -22.08 -27.99 0.77
C ASN A 272 -22.42 -27.18 2.02
N VAL A 273 -23.70 -27.02 2.36
CA VAL A 273 -24.13 -26.23 3.54
C VAL A 273 -23.41 -26.66 4.81
N ARG A 274 -23.21 -27.97 5.02
CA ARG A 274 -22.50 -28.52 6.19
C ARG A 274 -21.00 -28.21 6.20
N LYS A 275 -20.40 -27.94 5.04
CA LYS A 275 -18.98 -27.58 4.93
C LYS A 275 -18.71 -26.10 5.24
N ASN A 276 -19.75 -25.32 5.57
CA ASN A 276 -19.65 -23.91 5.93
C ASN A 276 -19.74 -23.73 7.44
N ARG A 277 -18.72 -23.09 8.04
CA ARG A 277 -18.74 -22.75 9.46
C ARG A 277 -19.88 -21.78 9.80
N TYR A 278 -20.19 -20.86 8.91
CA TYR A 278 -21.33 -19.96 9.01
C TYR A 278 -22.18 -20.04 7.75
N ARG A 279 -23.49 -20.27 7.91
CA ARG A 279 -24.40 -20.50 6.78
C ARG A 279 -24.48 -19.33 5.79
N ASN A 280 -24.27 -18.12 6.28
CA ASN A 280 -24.34 -16.89 5.50
C ASN A 280 -22.97 -16.42 4.97
N VAL A 281 -21.86 -17.09 5.32
CA VAL A 281 -20.52 -16.75 4.85
C VAL A 281 -20.03 -17.87 3.94
N VAL A 282 -20.17 -17.65 2.63
CA VAL A 282 -19.87 -18.61 1.57
C VAL A 282 -18.94 -17.97 0.54
N PRO A 283 -18.07 -18.76 -0.10
CA PRO A 283 -17.07 -18.23 -1.03
C PRO A 283 -17.74 -17.74 -2.31
N PHE A 284 -17.11 -16.76 -2.95
CA PHE A 284 -17.51 -16.33 -4.28
C PHE A 284 -17.18 -17.38 -5.34
N ASP A 285 -18.13 -17.71 -6.21
CA ASP A 285 -17.99 -18.80 -7.18
C ASP A 285 -16.86 -18.57 -8.19
N HIS A 286 -16.55 -17.30 -8.50
CA HIS A 286 -15.58 -16.92 -9.52
C HIS A 286 -14.13 -17.00 -9.05
N THR A 287 -13.87 -16.92 -7.74
CA THR A 287 -12.52 -17.05 -7.15
C THR A 287 -12.39 -18.23 -6.19
N ARG A 288 -13.43 -19.07 -6.04
CA ARG A 288 -13.37 -20.20 -5.10
C ARG A 288 -12.31 -21.21 -5.53
N ILE A 289 -11.69 -21.86 -4.55
CA ILE A 289 -10.87 -23.04 -4.80
C ILE A 289 -11.78 -24.20 -5.24
N ARG A 290 -11.34 -24.96 -6.25
CA ARG A 290 -11.99 -26.20 -6.70
C ARG A 290 -11.07 -27.37 -6.36
N LEU A 291 -11.51 -28.26 -5.47
CA LEU A 291 -10.71 -29.41 -5.08
C LEU A 291 -10.58 -30.40 -6.22
N GLN A 292 -9.35 -30.77 -6.55
CA GLN A 292 -9.03 -31.77 -7.56
C GLN A 292 -8.92 -33.14 -6.88
N ARG A 293 -9.96 -33.97 -6.96
CA ARG A 293 -9.90 -35.36 -6.48
C ARG A 293 -9.76 -36.33 -7.66
N SER A 294 -8.80 -37.24 -7.58
CA SER A 294 -8.58 -38.27 -8.61
C SER A 294 -9.77 -39.23 -8.69
N PRO A 295 -10.29 -39.55 -9.90
CA PRO A 295 -11.40 -40.48 -10.10
C PRO A 295 -11.14 -41.92 -9.62
N SER A 296 -9.87 -42.30 -9.44
CA SER A 296 -9.42 -43.67 -9.16
C SER A 296 -9.63 -44.17 -7.72
N LEU A 297 -10.08 -43.32 -6.79
CA LEU A 297 -10.34 -43.68 -5.39
C LEU A 297 -11.78 -44.18 -5.11
N ASN A 298 -12.60 -44.36 -6.14
CA ASN A 298 -13.94 -44.94 -6.00
C ASN A 298 -13.97 -46.45 -5.63
N ASN A 299 -12.82 -47.12 -5.52
CA ASN A 299 -12.71 -48.56 -5.28
C ASN A 299 -12.11 -48.94 -3.93
N GLY A 300 -12.42 -48.20 -2.86
CA GLY A 300 -11.77 -48.41 -1.56
C GLY A 300 -12.64 -48.28 -0.31
N CYS A 301 -13.93 -48.64 -0.36
CA CYS A 301 -14.77 -48.90 0.83
C CYS A 301 -15.94 -49.82 0.43
N VAL A 302 -15.72 -51.14 0.42
CA VAL A 302 -16.81 -52.12 0.43
C VAL A 302 -17.25 -52.28 1.87
N GLY A 303 -18.40 -51.70 2.23
CA GLY A 303 -18.95 -51.80 3.58
C GLY A 303 -20.21 -50.95 3.78
N GLY A 304 -21.31 -51.30 3.09
CA GLY A 304 -22.67 -50.86 3.43
C GLY A 304 -23.19 -49.63 2.67
N GLY A 305 -24.11 -49.86 1.72
CA GLY A 305 -25.05 -48.83 1.21
C GLY A 305 -24.46 -47.81 0.25
N GLY A 306 -24.13 -48.25 -0.97
CA GLY A 306 -23.51 -47.42 -2.01
C GLY A 306 -24.31 -46.18 -2.40
N LYS A 307 -23.87 -45.02 -1.91
CA LYS A 307 -24.11 -43.72 -2.54
C LYS A 307 -22.80 -43.35 -3.25
N LEU A 308 -22.84 -43.30 -4.58
CA LEU A 308 -21.75 -42.81 -5.42
C LEU A 308 -21.21 -41.51 -4.78
N LEU A 309 -19.96 -41.51 -4.32
CA LEU A 309 -19.34 -40.30 -3.77
C LEU A 309 -19.26 -39.30 -4.92
N VAL A 310 -20.24 -38.41 -5.01
CA VAL A 310 -20.18 -37.24 -5.87
C VAL A 310 -18.87 -36.56 -5.55
N ASN A 311 -18.02 -36.41 -6.57
CA ASN A 311 -16.74 -35.73 -6.46
C ASN A 311 -17.00 -34.27 -6.10
N ASN A 312 -17.18 -34.01 -4.81
CA ASN A 312 -17.52 -32.71 -4.29
C ASN A 312 -16.24 -31.87 -4.27
N ASP A 313 -16.12 -30.96 -5.23
CA ASP A 313 -14.99 -30.06 -5.44
C ASP A 313 -15.00 -28.87 -4.46
N TYR A 314 -15.93 -28.84 -3.51
CA TYR A 314 -16.17 -27.69 -2.65
C TYR A 314 -15.28 -27.68 -1.40
N ILE A 315 -14.67 -26.52 -1.19
CA ILE A 315 -14.13 -26.03 0.08
C ILE A 315 -14.50 -24.55 0.23
N ASN A 316 -14.76 -24.08 1.46
CA ASN A 316 -15.02 -22.67 1.73
C ASN A 316 -13.69 -21.88 1.76
N ALA A 317 -13.19 -21.56 0.56
CA ALA A 317 -11.97 -20.81 0.35
C ALA A 317 -12.00 -20.04 -0.98
N ASN A 318 -11.34 -18.89 -1.04
CA ASN A 318 -11.15 -18.08 -2.24
C ASN A 318 -9.67 -17.75 -2.46
N TYR A 319 -9.27 -17.67 -3.73
CA TYR A 319 -8.05 -16.96 -4.12
C TYR A 319 -8.20 -15.47 -3.80
N VAL A 320 -7.15 -14.89 -3.23
CA VAL A 320 -7.00 -13.45 -3.02
C VAL A 320 -5.72 -13.03 -3.72
N GLU A 321 -5.88 -12.24 -4.78
CA GLU A 321 -4.79 -11.77 -5.62
C GLU A 321 -4.74 -10.25 -5.54
N ILE A 322 -3.52 -9.70 -5.56
CA ILE A 322 -3.35 -8.26 -5.74
C ILE A 322 -3.68 -7.95 -7.20
N PRO A 323 -4.60 -7.00 -7.49
CA PRO A 323 -4.94 -6.67 -8.87
C PRO A 323 -3.70 -6.25 -9.64
N LEU A 324 -3.26 -7.09 -10.60
CA LEU A 324 -2.12 -6.82 -11.47
C LEU A 324 -2.46 -5.85 -12.60
N ASP A 325 -3.47 -4.99 -12.43
CA ASP A 325 -3.72 -3.92 -13.39
C ASP A 325 -2.56 -2.92 -13.33
N SER A 326 -1.52 -3.23 -14.09
CA SER A 326 -0.26 -2.49 -14.17
C SER A 326 -0.44 -1.06 -14.65
N LYS A 327 -1.62 -0.70 -15.18
CA LYS A 327 -1.94 0.69 -15.51
C LYS A 327 -2.43 1.47 -14.30
N ARG A 328 -3.19 0.84 -13.40
CA ARG A 328 -3.77 1.48 -12.22
C ARG A 328 -2.84 1.43 -11.01
N TYR A 329 -2.03 0.38 -10.94
CA TYR A 329 -1.16 0.03 -9.83
C TYR A 329 0.21 -0.49 -10.32
N PRO A 330 0.95 0.31 -11.11
CA PRO A 330 2.22 -0.12 -11.71
C PRO A 330 3.25 -0.57 -10.66
N GLU A 331 3.22 0.00 -9.46
CA GLU A 331 4.10 -0.37 -8.34
C GLU A 331 3.92 -1.81 -7.86
N PHE A 332 2.77 -2.44 -8.16
CA PHE A 332 2.48 -3.83 -7.82
C PHE A 332 2.60 -4.77 -9.04
N ALA A 333 3.03 -4.28 -10.20
CA ALA A 333 3.10 -5.10 -11.43
C ALA A 333 3.99 -6.34 -11.29
N ASP A 334 5.07 -6.25 -10.52
CA ASP A 334 5.99 -7.36 -10.25
C ASP A 334 5.63 -8.17 -9.00
N PHE A 335 4.54 -7.81 -8.30
CA PHE A 335 4.16 -8.45 -7.04
C PHE A 335 3.37 -9.73 -7.28
N LYS A 336 4.07 -10.86 -7.31
CA LYS A 336 3.49 -12.19 -7.65
C LYS A 336 2.93 -12.97 -6.46
N ARG A 337 2.64 -12.33 -5.33
CA ARG A 337 2.08 -13.06 -4.17
C ARG A 337 0.60 -13.30 -4.37
N ARG A 338 0.19 -14.55 -4.17
CA ARG A 338 -1.20 -14.99 -4.14
C ARG A 338 -1.49 -15.58 -2.77
N TYR A 339 -2.68 -15.31 -2.26
CA TYR A 339 -3.14 -15.80 -0.98
C TYR A 339 -4.38 -16.66 -1.17
N ILE A 340 -4.63 -17.54 -0.20
CA ILE A 340 -5.90 -18.25 -0.08
C ILE A 340 -6.51 -17.80 1.24
N SER A 341 -7.71 -17.23 1.17
CA SER A 341 -8.52 -16.95 2.36
C SER A 341 -9.49 -18.10 2.55
N THR A 342 -9.48 -18.74 3.71
CA THR A 342 -10.35 -19.87 4.05
C THR A 342 -10.85 -19.76 5.48
N GLN A 343 -11.99 -20.40 5.77
CA GLN A 343 -12.53 -20.49 7.13
C GLN A 343 -11.66 -21.39 8.03
N GLY A 344 -11.79 -21.26 9.35
CA GLY A 344 -11.24 -22.25 10.28
C GLY A 344 -11.88 -23.63 10.05
N CYS A 345 -11.06 -24.68 9.92
CA CYS A 345 -11.48 -26.04 9.58
C CYS A 345 -12.60 -26.54 10.50
N LEU A 346 -13.65 -27.11 9.93
CA LEU A 346 -14.57 -28.01 10.63
C LEU A 346 -13.97 -29.42 10.63
N GLU A 347 -14.41 -30.28 11.55
CA GLU A 347 -13.96 -31.67 11.65
C GLU A 347 -14.09 -32.41 10.30
N GLU A 348 -15.24 -32.27 9.63
CA GLU A 348 -15.53 -32.90 8.35
C GLU A 348 -14.80 -32.27 7.14
N THR A 349 -14.11 -31.15 7.33
CA THR A 349 -13.39 -30.42 6.26
C THR A 349 -11.87 -30.51 6.38
N VAL A 350 -11.33 -31.21 7.38
CA VAL A 350 -9.86 -31.30 7.57
C VAL A 350 -9.17 -31.95 6.37
N SER A 351 -9.71 -33.05 5.85
CA SER A 351 -9.16 -33.70 4.65
C SER A 351 -9.27 -32.81 3.40
N ASP A 352 -10.36 -32.06 3.28
CA ASP A 352 -10.56 -31.10 2.19
C ASP A 352 -9.52 -29.96 2.25
N PHE A 353 -9.20 -29.49 3.47
CA PHE A 353 -8.17 -28.48 3.72
C PHE A 353 -6.79 -28.97 3.30
N TRP A 354 -6.38 -30.18 3.70
CA TRP A 354 -5.08 -30.71 3.29
C TRP A 354 -5.00 -30.98 1.78
N GLN A 355 -6.10 -31.43 1.17
CA GLN A 355 -6.18 -31.56 -0.29
C GLN A 355 -5.96 -30.20 -0.98
N MET A 356 -6.57 -29.12 -0.47
CA MET A 356 -6.33 -27.76 -0.96
C MET A 356 -4.86 -27.34 -0.79
N VAL A 357 -4.29 -27.51 0.41
CA VAL A 357 -2.89 -27.15 0.68
C VAL A 357 -1.93 -27.86 -0.27
N TRP A 358 -2.16 -29.16 -0.50
CA TRP A 358 -1.35 -29.99 -1.38
C TRP A 358 -1.46 -29.57 -2.84
N GLN A 359 -2.69 -29.47 -3.38
CA GLN A 359 -2.92 -29.16 -4.80
C GLN A 359 -2.43 -27.76 -5.16
N GLU A 360 -2.57 -26.79 -4.25
CA GLU A 360 -2.17 -25.41 -4.47
C GLU A 360 -0.68 -25.18 -4.19
N ASN A 361 0.05 -26.23 -3.77
CA ASN A 361 1.46 -26.14 -3.38
C ASN A 361 1.73 -25.03 -2.37
N SER A 362 0.81 -24.84 -1.42
CA SER A 362 0.85 -23.71 -0.49
C SER A 362 1.82 -24.00 0.65
N LEU A 363 3.04 -23.47 0.64
CA LEU A 363 4.10 -23.80 1.63
C LEU A 363 3.93 -23.14 3.01
N LEU A 364 3.01 -22.17 3.14
CA LEU A 364 2.81 -21.37 4.34
C LEU A 364 1.33 -21.32 4.70
N ILE A 365 1.01 -21.67 5.94
CA ILE A 365 -0.31 -21.59 6.54
C ILE A 365 -0.25 -20.57 7.69
N VAL A 366 -1.19 -19.63 7.73
CA VAL A 366 -1.28 -18.64 8.81
C VAL A 366 -2.66 -18.75 9.46
N MET A 367 -2.70 -19.17 10.73
CA MET A 367 -3.91 -19.30 11.54
C MET A 367 -4.00 -18.14 12.53
N VAL A 368 -4.95 -17.24 12.28
CA VAL A 368 -5.12 -15.99 13.04
C VAL A 368 -6.12 -16.09 14.20
N THR A 369 -6.33 -17.31 14.73
CA THR A 369 -7.27 -17.57 15.84
C THR A 369 -6.80 -18.77 16.67
N LYS A 370 -7.26 -18.86 17.91
CA LYS A 370 -7.10 -20.07 18.72
C LYS A 370 -8.11 -21.15 18.30
N GLU A 371 -7.87 -22.40 18.66
CA GLU A 371 -8.85 -23.48 18.45
C GLU A 371 -10.20 -23.16 19.12
N VAL A 372 -10.13 -22.64 20.35
CA VAL A 372 -11.29 -22.26 21.16
C VAL A 372 -11.11 -20.85 21.70
N GLU A 373 -12.13 -20.00 21.51
CA GLU A 373 -12.20 -18.65 22.06
C GLU A 373 -13.51 -18.46 22.80
N ARG A 374 -13.45 -17.99 24.04
CA ARG A 374 -14.63 -17.75 24.89
C ARG A 374 -15.59 -18.96 24.93
N GLY A 375 -15.02 -20.16 25.01
CA GLY A 375 -15.77 -21.43 25.05
C GLY A 375 -16.38 -21.89 23.72
N ARG A 376 -16.08 -21.23 22.60
CA ARG A 376 -16.57 -21.62 21.27
C ARG A 376 -15.43 -22.07 20.37
N VAL A 377 -15.60 -23.20 19.69
CA VAL A 377 -14.65 -23.71 18.70
C VAL A 377 -14.62 -22.78 17.49
N LYS A 378 -13.46 -22.18 17.21
CA LYS A 378 -13.21 -21.31 16.06
C LYS A 378 -12.53 -22.05 14.92
N CYS A 379 -11.70 -23.02 15.24
CA CYS A 379 -11.02 -23.88 14.26
C CYS A 379 -10.81 -25.25 14.89
N TYR A 380 -11.22 -26.30 14.17
CA TYR A 380 -10.86 -27.67 14.53
C TYR A 380 -9.38 -27.88 14.24
N ARG A 381 -8.70 -28.64 15.11
CA ARG A 381 -7.29 -28.94 14.95
C ARG A 381 -7.07 -29.84 13.74
N TYR A 382 -6.27 -29.37 12.78
CA TYR A 382 -5.99 -30.07 11.52
C TYR A 382 -4.56 -30.61 11.43
N TRP A 383 -3.80 -30.56 12.53
CA TRP A 383 -2.43 -31.04 12.58
C TRP A 383 -2.23 -32.03 13.74
N PRO A 384 -1.38 -33.06 13.57
CA PRO A 384 -1.04 -34.00 14.64
C PRO A 384 -0.30 -33.34 15.83
N ASP A 385 -0.16 -34.05 16.94
CA ASP A 385 0.81 -33.67 17.97
C ASP A 385 2.26 -33.84 17.49
N LEU A 386 3.21 -33.26 18.22
CA LEU A 386 4.63 -33.34 17.87
C LEU A 386 5.07 -34.80 17.79
N ASP A 387 5.83 -35.13 16.73
CA ASP A 387 6.29 -36.47 16.39
C ASP A 387 5.19 -37.48 15.99
N GLU A 388 3.92 -37.08 16.01
CA GLU A 388 2.80 -37.88 15.53
C GLU A 388 2.51 -37.65 14.06
N GLU A 389 1.94 -38.67 13.42
CA GLU A 389 1.44 -38.62 12.05
C GLU A 389 -0.04 -39.02 12.00
N PHE A 390 -0.78 -38.41 11.08
CA PHE A 390 -2.18 -38.73 10.85
C PHE A 390 -2.50 -38.73 9.36
N THR A 391 -3.39 -39.63 8.95
CA THR A 391 -3.83 -39.76 7.56
C THR A 391 -5.12 -38.96 7.33
N TYR A 392 -5.02 -37.89 6.54
CA TYR A 392 -6.14 -37.07 6.10
C TYR A 392 -6.45 -37.37 4.63
N GLY A 393 -7.40 -38.29 4.40
CA GLY A 393 -7.71 -38.76 3.05
C GLY A 393 -6.57 -39.61 2.49
N ASN A 394 -5.94 -39.16 1.41
CA ASN A 394 -4.78 -39.81 0.76
C ASN A 394 -3.43 -39.20 1.16
N LEU A 395 -3.45 -38.21 2.05
CA LEU A 395 -2.27 -37.50 2.53
C LEU A 395 -1.95 -37.94 3.95
N ILE A 396 -0.68 -38.23 4.20
CA ILE A 396 -0.18 -38.48 5.55
C ILE A 396 0.55 -37.22 6.00
N VAL A 397 0.15 -36.63 7.11
CA VAL A 397 0.73 -35.41 7.67
C VAL A 397 1.42 -35.78 8.98
N LYS A 398 2.67 -35.36 9.16
CA LYS A 398 3.44 -35.55 10.40
C LYS A 398 3.97 -34.22 10.90
N THR A 399 3.85 -33.96 12.20
CA THR A 399 4.46 -32.79 12.84
C THR A 399 5.90 -33.12 13.24
N ILE A 400 6.88 -32.42 12.66
CA ILE A 400 8.31 -32.69 12.86
C ILE A 400 8.91 -31.82 13.96
N GLU A 401 8.52 -30.55 14.01
CA GLU A 401 9.07 -29.58 14.95
C GLU A 401 7.97 -28.63 15.41
N GLY A 402 8.09 -28.17 16.65
CA GLY A 402 7.20 -27.22 17.29
C GLY A 402 7.98 -26.14 18.02
N LEU A 403 7.74 -24.86 17.71
CA LEU A 403 8.33 -23.73 18.44
C LEU A 403 7.24 -22.77 18.90
N THR A 404 7.40 -22.16 20.08
CA THR A 404 6.52 -21.09 20.57
C THR A 404 7.32 -19.79 20.67
N GLN A 405 6.74 -18.68 20.18
CA GLN A 405 7.34 -17.35 20.31
C GLN A 405 6.35 -16.34 20.92
N PRO A 406 6.82 -15.28 21.57
CA PRO A 406 5.94 -14.19 22.00
C PRO A 406 5.17 -13.59 20.81
N GLY A 407 3.85 -13.54 20.89
CA GLY A 407 2.97 -13.00 19.84
C GLY A 407 2.59 -13.99 18.73
N ILE A 408 3.24 -15.16 18.66
CA ILE A 408 2.86 -16.28 17.78
C ILE A 408 2.86 -17.56 18.61
N ASN A 409 1.68 -18.06 18.94
CA ASN A 409 1.50 -19.20 19.84
C ASN A 409 2.33 -20.42 19.42
N ARG A 410 2.32 -20.81 18.13
CA ARG A 410 3.04 -22.02 17.66
C ARG A 410 3.48 -21.94 16.21
N TYR A 411 4.68 -22.46 15.97
CA TYR A 411 5.30 -22.80 14.69
C TYR A 411 5.29 -24.30 14.53
N PHE A 412 4.87 -24.81 13.37
CA PHE A 412 5.02 -26.24 13.05
C PHE A 412 5.69 -26.43 11.70
N TRP A 413 6.45 -27.52 11.61
CA TRP A 413 7.00 -28.06 10.37
C TRP A 413 6.29 -29.37 10.08
N PHE A 414 5.64 -29.43 8.94
CA PHE A 414 4.95 -30.64 8.52
C PHE A 414 5.73 -31.40 7.46
N TRP A 415 5.70 -32.71 7.59
CA TRP A 415 5.96 -33.64 6.51
C TRP A 415 4.62 -34.07 5.94
N VAL A 416 4.45 -33.98 4.62
CA VAL A 416 3.26 -34.51 3.95
C VAL A 416 3.70 -35.35 2.76
N SER A 417 3.11 -36.54 2.63
CA SER A 417 3.31 -37.43 1.49
C SER A 417 1.99 -38.01 1.00
N THR A 418 2.00 -38.47 -0.26
CA THR A 418 0.90 -39.29 -0.78
C THR A 418 1.16 -40.75 -0.41
N GLY A 419 0.13 -41.52 -0.08
CA GLY A 419 0.26 -42.96 0.20
C GLY A 419 0.82 -43.82 -0.96
N PHE A 420 1.13 -43.21 -2.12
CA PHE A 420 1.61 -43.88 -3.34
C PHE A 420 2.95 -43.34 -3.86
N GLY A 421 3.60 -42.38 -3.20
CA GLY A 421 4.86 -41.81 -3.70
C GLY A 421 5.54 -40.78 -2.78
N LEU A 422 6.87 -40.67 -2.93
CA LEU A 422 7.80 -39.82 -2.18
C LEU A 422 7.83 -38.38 -2.72
N ASP A 423 6.71 -37.65 -2.69
CA ASP A 423 6.74 -36.18 -2.83
C ASP A 423 6.67 -35.58 -1.42
N PHE A 424 7.65 -34.73 -1.10
CA PHE A 424 7.89 -34.22 0.25
C PHE A 424 7.91 -32.70 0.21
N ARG A 425 7.17 -32.06 1.10
CA ARG A 425 7.30 -30.60 1.28
C ARG A 425 7.27 -30.25 2.76
N TYR A 426 7.83 -29.09 3.06
CA TYR A 426 7.83 -28.51 4.39
C TYR A 426 6.81 -27.38 4.40
N TRP A 427 5.98 -27.36 5.43
CA TRP A 427 4.99 -26.31 5.65
C TRP A 427 5.26 -25.61 6.95
N PHE A 428 5.11 -24.28 6.92
CA PHE A 428 5.11 -23.46 8.12
C PHE A 428 3.67 -23.18 8.55
N PHE A 429 3.38 -23.29 9.84
CA PHE A 429 2.13 -22.84 10.45
C PHE A 429 2.38 -21.85 11.56
N GLY A 430 1.67 -20.71 11.59
CA GLY A 430 1.62 -19.81 12.75
C GLY A 430 0.23 -19.78 13.36
N SER A 431 0.07 -19.98 14.68
CA SER A 431 -1.19 -19.72 15.41
C SER A 431 -1.10 -18.48 16.29
N GLY A 432 -2.14 -17.63 16.31
CA GLY A 432 -2.27 -16.44 17.16
C GLY A 432 -3.07 -16.67 18.44
#